data_AF-A0AAV9NMD2-F1
#
_entry.id   AF-A0AAV9NMD2-F1
#
_cell.length_a   1.000
_cell.length_b   1.000
_cell.length_c   1.000
_cell.angle_alpha   90.00
_cell.angle_beta   90.00
_cell.angle_gamma   90.00
#
_symmetry.space_group_name_H-M   'P 1'
#
loop_
_entity.id
_entity.type
_entity.pdbx_description
1 polymer ?
#
loop_
_entity_poly.entity_id
_entity_poly.type
_entity_poly.pdbx_seq_one_letter_code
_entity_poly.pdbx_strand_id
1 'polypeptide(L)'
;MAAQCAYETGKTIVDMVHADRKPSDIMTREAFENAIVVNSAIGGSTNAPIHLIAIAQHIGVELDLDDFDRIGYEIPLILNVQPAGEMLCEEYYQAGGLPAVMAELLDEGRLHAEILTCTGKTVKDIALGKHSWDRRTIKKYSDPIKARAGFAHLKGNLFDSAIMKTSVISLEFQEAYLSDVSDPNAFEGRVIVFDGPEDYEKRIENGETLIDERTILVMRGVGPLGYPGAAEVVNMRAPSHLLKRGIHSLPCIGDGRQSGTSGSPSILNASPEAAAGGNLAVIRDGDRLRIDLMKRRVDLLLSEGEITTRRQQLTLSGGFYSPESQTPWQEIFRREAGQLNEGMVLRRAVKYQRVAQRWAVPRHNH
;
A
#
# COMPACT_ATOMS: atom_id res chain seq x y z
N MET A 1 0.74 6.23 -30.79
CA MET A 1 1.80 5.52 -30.05
C MET A 1 1.33 4.22 -29.40
N ALA A 2 0.17 4.14 -28.70
CA ALA A 2 -0.29 2.89 -28.08
C ALA A 2 -0.33 1.67 -29.03
N ALA A 3 -0.82 1.85 -30.27
CA ALA A 3 -0.81 0.80 -31.29
C ALA A 3 0.59 0.36 -31.72
N GLN A 4 1.57 1.27 -31.73
CA GLN A 4 2.97 0.93 -32.04
C GLN A 4 3.58 0.12 -30.89
N CYS A 5 3.33 0.49 -29.63
CA CYS A 5 3.75 -0.32 -28.48
C CYS A 5 3.15 -1.73 -28.50
N ALA A 6 1.88 -1.88 -28.88
CA ALA A 6 1.24 -3.18 -29.02
C ALA A 6 1.89 -4.03 -30.12
N TYR A 7 2.20 -3.42 -31.26
CA TYR A 7 2.89 -4.09 -32.38
C TYR A 7 4.31 -4.55 -32.00
N GLU A 8 5.10 -3.69 -31.36
CA GLU A 8 6.45 -4.03 -30.91
C GLU A 8 6.44 -5.06 -29.76
N THR A 9 5.43 -5.03 -28.89
CA THR A 9 5.20 -6.11 -27.91
C THR A 9 4.96 -7.45 -28.61
N GLY A 10 4.17 -7.45 -29.69
CA GLY A 10 3.89 -8.64 -30.50
C GLY A 10 5.14 -9.25 -31.14
N LYS A 11 6.12 -8.41 -31.54
CA LYS A 11 7.43 -8.91 -31.99
C LYS A 11 8.28 -9.42 -30.82
N THR A 12 8.35 -8.64 -29.74
CA THR A 12 9.19 -8.94 -28.58
C THR A 12 8.82 -10.28 -27.94
N ILE A 13 7.53 -10.63 -27.88
CA ILE A 13 7.12 -11.93 -27.31
C ILE A 13 7.60 -13.12 -28.17
N VAL A 14 7.67 -12.98 -29.49
CA VAL A 14 8.25 -14.00 -30.38
C VAL A 14 9.74 -14.18 -30.08
N ASP A 15 10.47 -13.07 -29.92
CA ASP A 15 11.88 -13.10 -29.54
C ASP A 15 12.10 -13.73 -28.15
N MET A 16 11.23 -13.43 -27.19
CA MET A 16 11.29 -14.03 -25.85
C MET A 16 11.08 -15.55 -25.89
N VAL A 17 10.19 -16.05 -26.75
CA VAL A 17 10.00 -17.50 -26.95
C VAL A 17 11.26 -18.13 -27.53
N HIS A 18 11.85 -17.54 -28.58
CA HIS A 18 13.09 -18.05 -29.18
C HIS A 18 14.28 -18.03 -28.22
N ALA A 19 14.36 -17.02 -27.36
CA ALA A 19 15.42 -16.87 -26.36
C ALA A 19 15.15 -17.64 -25.05
N ASP A 20 14.01 -18.35 -24.94
CA ASP A 20 13.51 -18.97 -23.70
C ASP A 20 13.57 -18.00 -22.49
N ARG A 21 13.18 -16.73 -22.70
CA ARG A 21 13.20 -15.71 -21.65
C ARG A 21 11.90 -15.77 -20.84
N LYS A 22 12.00 -16.24 -19.60
CA LYS A 22 10.86 -16.52 -18.73
C LYS A 22 10.66 -15.40 -17.71
N PRO A 23 9.45 -15.28 -17.10
CA PRO A 23 9.23 -14.32 -16.03
C PRO A 23 10.21 -14.47 -14.86
N SER A 24 10.64 -15.69 -14.54
CA SER A 24 11.63 -15.98 -13.49
C SER A 24 13.04 -15.45 -13.78
N ASP A 25 13.33 -15.16 -15.05
CA ASP A 25 14.63 -14.65 -15.48
C ASP A 25 14.66 -13.10 -15.42
N ILE A 26 13.49 -12.48 -15.27
CA ILE A 26 13.29 -11.02 -15.25
C ILE A 26 12.90 -10.53 -13.85
N MET A 27 11.96 -11.23 -13.20
CA MET A 27 11.41 -10.84 -11.89
C MET A 27 12.27 -11.40 -10.75
N THR A 28 13.54 -11.00 -10.71
CA THR A 28 14.48 -11.33 -9.64
C THR A 28 14.28 -10.44 -8.42
N ARG A 29 14.97 -10.75 -7.31
CA ARG A 29 14.98 -9.91 -6.10
C ARG A 29 15.31 -8.45 -6.44
N GLU A 30 16.36 -8.23 -7.21
CA GLU A 30 16.83 -6.92 -7.66
C GLU A 30 15.78 -6.19 -8.52
N ALA A 31 15.00 -6.93 -9.32
CA ALA A 31 13.90 -6.34 -10.09
C ALA A 31 12.77 -5.83 -9.18
N PHE A 32 12.45 -6.55 -8.10
CA PHE A 32 11.49 -6.09 -7.11
C PHE A 32 12.02 -4.89 -6.31
N GLU A 33 13.31 -4.87 -5.96
CA GLU A 33 13.92 -3.70 -5.31
C GLU A 33 13.87 -2.46 -6.22
N ASN A 34 14.18 -2.60 -7.51
CA ASN A 34 13.98 -1.53 -8.49
C ASN A 34 12.52 -1.07 -8.55
N ALA A 35 11.56 -1.99 -8.49
CA ALA A 35 10.13 -1.65 -8.48
C ALA A 35 9.75 -0.86 -7.21
N ILE A 36 10.32 -1.17 -6.04
CA ILE A 36 10.12 -0.42 -4.79
C ILE A 36 10.66 1.01 -4.94
N VAL A 37 11.89 1.17 -5.43
CA VAL A 37 12.53 2.47 -5.63
C VAL A 37 11.71 3.32 -6.60
N VAL A 38 11.35 2.76 -7.74
CA VAL A 38 10.56 3.45 -8.76
C VAL A 38 9.17 3.80 -8.22
N ASN A 39 8.49 2.88 -7.54
CA ASN A 39 7.17 3.15 -6.95
C ASN A 39 7.22 4.30 -5.92
N SER A 40 8.30 4.40 -5.15
CA SER A 40 8.50 5.50 -4.20
C SER A 40 8.73 6.83 -4.93
N ALA A 41 9.58 6.82 -5.97
CA ALA A 41 9.92 8.00 -6.76
C ALA A 41 8.72 8.62 -7.50
N ILE A 42 7.75 7.78 -7.90
CA ILE A 42 6.53 8.23 -8.57
C ILE A 42 5.37 8.53 -7.62
N GLY A 43 5.55 8.34 -6.30
CA GLY A 43 4.46 8.48 -5.32
C GLY A 43 3.35 7.46 -5.55
N GLY A 44 3.72 6.20 -5.79
CA GLY A 44 2.81 5.13 -6.19
C GLY A 44 1.74 4.75 -5.17
N SER A 45 0.85 3.85 -5.58
CA SER A 45 -0.29 3.42 -4.78
C SER A 45 0.13 2.52 -3.62
N THR A 46 -0.57 2.61 -2.49
CA THR A 46 -0.43 1.70 -1.34
C THR A 46 -0.95 0.28 -1.65
N ASN A 47 -1.58 0.09 -2.81
CA ASN A 47 -1.89 -1.24 -3.35
C ASN A 47 -0.68 -1.91 -4.00
N ALA A 48 0.34 -1.15 -4.44
CA ALA A 48 1.50 -1.72 -5.11
C ALA A 48 2.28 -2.73 -4.23
N PRO A 49 2.50 -2.49 -2.92
CA PRO A 49 3.11 -3.48 -2.03
C PRO A 49 2.36 -4.80 -1.99
N ILE A 50 1.03 -4.78 -1.87
CA ILE A 50 0.19 -6.00 -1.87
C ILE A 50 0.45 -6.79 -3.16
N HIS A 51 0.40 -6.12 -4.31
CA HIS A 51 0.58 -6.77 -5.61
C HIS A 51 2.01 -7.29 -5.83
N LEU A 52 3.03 -6.50 -5.46
CA LEU A 52 4.42 -6.90 -5.64
C LEU A 52 4.79 -8.06 -4.73
N ILE A 53 4.34 -8.07 -3.47
CA ILE A 53 4.51 -9.19 -2.54
C ILE A 53 3.80 -10.44 -3.08
N ALA A 54 2.58 -10.30 -3.62
CA ALA A 54 1.85 -11.42 -4.23
C ALA A 54 2.61 -12.03 -5.42
N ILE A 55 3.10 -11.20 -6.33
CA ILE A 55 3.87 -11.65 -7.51
C ILE A 55 5.19 -12.28 -7.04
N ALA A 56 5.88 -11.70 -6.06
CA ALA A 56 7.10 -12.24 -5.49
C ALA A 56 6.89 -13.64 -4.88
N GLN A 57 5.82 -13.84 -4.11
CA GLN A 57 5.48 -15.17 -3.60
C GLN A 57 5.19 -16.18 -4.72
N HIS A 58 4.51 -15.77 -5.79
CA HIS A 58 4.23 -16.64 -6.93
C HIS A 58 5.46 -17.00 -7.77
N ILE A 59 6.49 -16.15 -7.77
CA ILE A 59 7.75 -16.42 -8.50
C ILE A 59 8.85 -17.02 -7.62
N GLY A 60 8.62 -17.08 -6.30
CA GLY A 60 9.54 -17.65 -5.31
C GLY A 60 10.64 -16.69 -4.87
N VAL A 61 10.33 -15.40 -4.82
CA VAL A 61 11.21 -14.34 -4.32
C VAL A 61 10.68 -13.88 -2.96
N GLU A 62 11.57 -13.79 -1.98
CA GLU A 62 11.26 -13.19 -0.69
C GLU A 62 11.14 -11.67 -0.85
N LEU A 63 10.00 -11.12 -0.44
CA LEU A 63 9.70 -9.69 -0.44
C LEU A 63 8.63 -9.43 0.61
N ASP A 64 8.84 -8.43 1.47
CA ASP A 64 7.89 -8.05 2.51
C ASP A 64 7.76 -6.52 2.64
N LEU A 65 6.98 -6.06 3.60
CA LEU A 65 6.80 -4.62 3.86
C LEU A 65 8.01 -3.95 4.53
N ASP A 66 8.88 -4.71 5.21
CA ASP A 66 10.14 -4.18 5.73
C ASP A 66 11.09 -3.80 4.58
N ASP A 67 11.01 -4.48 3.44
CA ASP A 67 11.73 -4.09 2.22
C ASP A 67 11.24 -2.74 1.66
N PHE A 68 9.93 -2.48 1.68
CA PHE A 68 9.37 -1.21 1.19
C PHE A 68 9.82 -0.01 2.04
N ASP A 69 9.84 -0.17 3.36
CA ASP A 69 10.36 0.86 4.28
C ASP A 69 11.88 0.98 4.14
N ARG A 70 12.57 -0.16 4.27
CA ARG A 70 13.96 -0.49 3.88
C ARG A 70 14.53 0.42 2.80
N ILE A 71 13.97 0.19 1.61
CA ILE A 71 14.55 0.58 0.34
C ILE A 71 13.86 1.84 -0.20
N GLY A 72 12.56 1.97 0.05
CA GLY A 72 11.72 2.99 -0.55
C GLY A 72 11.61 4.28 0.26
N TYR A 73 11.68 4.23 1.60
CA TYR A 73 11.29 5.36 2.45
C TYR A 73 12.07 6.66 2.15
N GLU A 74 13.39 6.54 1.99
CA GLU A 74 14.29 7.68 1.71
C GLU A 74 14.31 8.09 0.23
N ILE A 75 13.56 7.42 -0.64
CA ILE A 75 13.47 7.83 -2.05
C ILE A 75 12.56 9.06 -2.16
N PRO A 76 13.03 10.13 -2.83
CA PRO A 76 12.27 11.36 -2.96
C PRO A 76 11.14 11.25 -3.98
N LEU A 77 10.09 12.07 -3.82
CA LEU A 77 9.02 12.21 -4.80
C LEU A 77 9.50 13.12 -5.93
N ILE A 78 9.71 12.55 -7.12
CA ILE A 78 10.16 13.33 -8.29
C ILE A 78 9.09 13.47 -9.38
N LEU A 79 8.00 12.70 -9.32
CA LEU A 79 6.88 12.82 -10.25
C LEU A 79 5.79 13.76 -9.71
N ASN A 80 5.50 14.84 -10.44
CA ASN A 80 4.49 15.82 -10.09
C ASN A 80 3.10 15.48 -10.65
N VAL A 81 2.55 14.32 -10.24
CA VAL A 81 1.24 13.84 -10.70
C VAL A 81 0.31 13.62 -9.52
N GLN A 82 -0.98 13.91 -9.72
CA GLN A 82 -2.01 13.65 -8.71
C GLN A 82 -2.02 12.17 -8.26
N PRO A 83 -2.24 11.89 -6.96
CA PRO A 83 -2.71 12.82 -5.92
C PRO A 83 -1.60 13.54 -5.14
N ALA A 84 -0.33 13.23 -5.39
CA ALA A 84 0.79 13.81 -4.64
C ALA A 84 1.35 15.10 -5.26
N GLY A 85 1.03 15.35 -6.53
CA GLY A 85 1.37 16.54 -7.28
C GLY A 85 0.17 17.14 -8.01
N GLU A 86 0.44 17.95 -9.03
CA GLU A 86 -0.53 18.81 -9.69
C GLU A 86 -0.98 18.30 -11.07
N MET A 87 -0.07 17.64 -11.81
CA MET A 87 -0.29 17.25 -13.20
C MET A 87 -1.07 15.92 -13.31
N LEU A 88 -1.44 15.56 -14.54
CA LEU A 88 -2.08 14.28 -14.86
C LEU A 88 -1.13 13.37 -15.65
N CYS A 89 -1.60 12.17 -15.97
CA CYS A 89 -0.79 11.16 -16.65
C CYS A 89 -0.40 11.53 -18.08
N GLU A 90 -1.13 12.46 -18.73
CA GLU A 90 -0.79 12.91 -20.08
C GLU A 90 0.52 13.72 -20.06
N GLU A 91 0.64 14.68 -19.15
CA GLU A 91 1.88 15.44 -18.96
C GLU A 91 3.03 14.50 -18.56
N TYR A 92 2.78 13.53 -17.68
CA TYR A 92 3.80 12.54 -17.31
C TYR A 92 4.36 11.81 -18.53
N TYR A 93 3.46 11.34 -19.40
CA TYR A 93 3.85 10.68 -20.63
C TYR A 93 4.65 11.62 -21.55
N GLN A 94 4.17 12.85 -21.77
CA GLN A 94 4.86 13.85 -22.62
C GLN A 94 6.23 14.26 -22.06
N ALA A 95 6.38 14.28 -20.73
CA ALA A 95 7.63 14.58 -20.04
C ALA A 95 8.69 13.47 -20.16
N GLY A 96 8.35 12.32 -20.77
CA GLY A 96 9.27 11.19 -20.98
C GLY A 96 8.90 9.92 -20.21
N GLY A 97 7.85 9.97 -19.39
CA GLY A 97 7.29 8.80 -18.71
C GLY A 97 8.28 8.11 -17.76
N LEU A 98 8.08 6.81 -17.58
CA LEU A 98 8.86 6.00 -16.63
C LEU A 98 10.36 5.95 -16.95
N PRO A 99 10.81 5.86 -18.23
CA PRO A 99 12.25 5.90 -18.53
C PRO A 99 12.94 7.17 -18.02
N ALA A 100 12.26 8.32 -18.01
CA ALA A 100 12.82 9.57 -17.49
C ALA A 100 12.96 9.57 -15.97
N VAL A 101 11.99 8.99 -15.24
CA VAL A 101 12.10 8.76 -13.80
C VAL A 101 13.24 7.79 -13.50
N MET A 102 13.34 6.70 -14.25
CA MET A 102 14.41 5.71 -14.10
C MET A 102 15.79 6.30 -14.41
N ALA A 103 15.90 7.25 -15.34
CA ALA A 103 17.15 7.92 -15.66
C ALA A 103 17.69 8.70 -14.45
N GLU A 104 16.83 9.46 -13.76
CA GLU A 104 17.22 10.20 -12.54
C GLU A 104 17.67 9.24 -11.43
N LEU A 105 16.97 8.11 -11.26
CA LEU A 105 17.33 7.12 -10.24
C LEU A 105 18.61 6.34 -10.60
N LEU A 106 18.85 6.11 -11.89
CA LEU A 106 20.05 5.43 -12.39
C LEU A 106 21.31 6.27 -12.13
N ASP A 107 21.27 7.57 -12.42
CA ASP A 107 22.40 8.48 -12.20
C ASP A 107 22.82 8.54 -10.73
N GLU A 108 21.85 8.42 -9.83
CA GLU A 108 22.05 8.42 -8.37
C GLU A 108 22.37 7.02 -7.81
N GLY A 109 22.60 6.03 -8.67
CA GLY A 109 22.96 4.67 -8.28
C GLY A 109 21.86 3.95 -7.48
N ARG A 110 20.59 4.36 -7.64
CA ARG A 110 19.45 3.79 -6.90
C ARG A 110 18.82 2.59 -7.59
N LEU A 111 19.23 2.28 -8.81
CA LEU A 111 18.74 1.13 -9.57
C LEU A 111 19.82 0.07 -9.76
N HIS A 112 19.42 -1.19 -9.63
CA HIS A 112 20.16 -2.34 -10.14
C HIS A 112 20.19 -2.27 -11.66
N ALA A 113 21.27 -1.71 -12.21
CA ALA A 113 21.35 -1.26 -13.59
C ALA A 113 21.47 -2.40 -14.62
N GLU A 114 22.17 -3.47 -14.25
CA GLU A 114 22.57 -4.55 -15.17
C GLU A 114 21.55 -5.70 -15.25
N ILE A 115 20.40 -5.56 -14.59
CA ILE A 115 19.37 -6.61 -14.61
C ILE A 115 18.64 -6.65 -15.96
N LEU A 116 18.27 -7.87 -16.36
CA LEU A 116 17.62 -8.16 -17.64
C LEU A 116 16.16 -7.64 -17.66
N THR A 117 15.73 -7.13 -18.82
CA THR A 117 14.32 -6.78 -19.08
C THR A 117 13.68 -7.72 -20.11
N CYS A 118 12.35 -7.62 -20.29
CA CYS A 118 11.63 -8.38 -21.32
C CYS A 118 12.16 -8.14 -22.75
N THR A 119 12.78 -6.99 -23.01
CA THR A 119 13.38 -6.64 -24.31
C THR A 119 14.72 -7.34 -24.57
N GLY A 120 15.34 -7.94 -23.56
CA GLY A 120 16.67 -8.54 -23.65
C GLY A 120 17.80 -7.56 -23.38
N LYS A 121 17.46 -6.29 -23.18
CA LYS A 121 18.37 -5.24 -22.75
C LYS A 121 18.37 -5.12 -21.23
N THR A 122 19.40 -4.48 -20.69
CA THR A 122 19.50 -4.17 -19.27
C THR A 122 18.60 -2.99 -18.90
N VAL A 123 18.32 -2.80 -17.60
CA VAL A 123 17.65 -1.59 -17.10
C VAL A 123 18.41 -0.32 -17.48
N LYS A 124 19.75 -0.36 -17.45
CA LYS A 124 20.62 0.72 -17.89
C LYS A 124 20.36 1.10 -19.34
N ASP A 125 20.30 0.14 -20.25
CA ASP A 125 20.04 0.40 -21.68
C ASP A 125 18.69 1.08 -21.91
N ILE A 126 17.70 0.82 -21.05
CA ILE A 126 16.37 1.43 -21.12
C ILE A 126 16.38 2.88 -20.64
N ALA A 127 17.11 3.19 -19.57
CA ALA A 127 17.01 4.46 -18.86
C ALA A 127 18.14 5.46 -19.16
N LEU A 128 19.33 4.99 -19.54
CA LEU A 128 20.52 5.84 -19.68
C LEU A 128 20.27 7.01 -20.64
N GLY A 129 20.50 8.24 -20.14
CA GLY A 129 20.34 9.47 -20.91
C GLY A 129 18.89 9.84 -21.27
N LYS A 130 17.88 9.17 -20.71
CA LYS A 130 16.45 9.42 -20.99
C LYS A 130 15.82 10.51 -20.12
N HIS A 131 16.62 11.43 -19.59
CA HIS A 131 16.13 12.48 -18.69
C HIS A 131 15.00 13.30 -19.30
N SER A 132 14.10 13.74 -18.43
CA SER A 132 13.04 14.66 -18.83
C SER A 132 13.60 16.04 -19.16
N TRP A 133 13.08 16.64 -20.22
CA TRP A 133 13.23 18.07 -20.50
C TRP A 133 12.19 18.91 -19.73
N ASP A 134 11.05 18.31 -19.37
CA ASP A 134 9.99 18.95 -18.60
C ASP A 134 10.19 18.75 -17.09
N ARG A 135 10.96 19.68 -16.51
CA ARG A 135 11.25 19.72 -15.07
C ARG A 135 10.09 20.23 -14.21
N ARG A 136 8.95 20.61 -14.81
CA ARG A 136 7.73 20.89 -14.06
C ARG A 136 7.03 19.59 -13.67
N THR A 137 7.06 18.61 -14.56
CA THR A 137 6.38 17.32 -14.39
C THR A 137 7.29 16.26 -13.78
N ILE A 138 8.54 16.13 -14.23
CA ILE A 138 9.52 15.20 -13.67
C ILE A 138 10.69 16.00 -13.10
N LYS A 139 10.71 16.13 -11.77
CA LYS A 139 11.76 16.81 -11.01
C LYS A 139 13.09 16.09 -11.10
N LYS A 140 14.17 16.81 -10.79
CA LYS A 140 15.47 16.19 -10.58
C LYS A 140 15.48 15.49 -9.23
N TYR A 141 16.30 14.44 -9.09
CA TYR A 141 16.48 13.78 -7.79
C TYR A 141 16.96 14.77 -6.70
N SER A 142 17.84 15.70 -7.08
CA SER A 142 18.41 16.72 -6.18
C SER A 142 17.46 17.88 -5.83
N ASP A 143 16.35 18.05 -6.57
CA ASP A 143 15.36 19.10 -6.36
C ASP A 143 13.94 18.50 -6.43
N PRO A 144 13.59 17.60 -5.49
CA PRO A 144 12.35 16.84 -5.55
C PRO A 144 11.16 17.63 -4.99
N ILE A 145 9.96 17.10 -5.19
CA ILE A 145 8.73 17.65 -4.57
C ILE A 145 8.74 17.41 -3.06
N LYS A 146 9.18 16.20 -2.65
CA LYS A 146 9.37 15.80 -1.25
C LYS A 146 10.63 14.98 -1.12
N ALA A 147 11.40 15.23 -0.06
CA ALA A 147 12.64 14.51 0.21
C ALA A 147 12.42 13.02 0.52
N ARG A 148 11.28 12.66 1.11
CA ARG A 148 10.90 11.29 1.47
C ARG A 148 9.48 11.00 1.01
N ALA A 149 9.32 9.99 0.18
CA ALA A 149 8.04 9.67 -0.46
C ALA A 149 7.63 8.20 -0.34
N GLY A 150 8.56 7.34 0.06
CA GLY A 150 8.26 5.93 0.24
C GLY A 150 7.28 5.67 1.37
N PHE A 151 6.98 4.40 1.54
CA PHE A 151 6.04 3.97 2.57
C PHE A 151 6.74 3.84 3.92
N ALA A 152 6.04 4.21 4.99
CA ALA A 152 6.43 3.81 6.34
C ALA A 152 5.72 2.50 6.68
N HIS A 153 6.47 1.47 7.05
CA HIS A 153 5.92 0.22 7.57
C HIS A 153 5.79 0.36 9.08
N LEU A 154 4.55 0.32 9.57
CA LEU A 154 4.25 0.48 10.99
C LEU A 154 3.92 -0.88 11.60
N LYS A 155 4.36 -1.09 12.83
CA LYS A 155 4.04 -2.27 13.67
C LYS A 155 3.53 -1.81 15.03
N GLY A 156 3.11 -2.70 15.90
CA GLY A 156 2.79 -2.33 17.28
C GLY A 156 1.87 -3.33 17.94
N ASN A 157 1.29 -2.97 19.08
CA ASN A 157 0.29 -3.85 19.69
C ASN A 157 -1.07 -3.80 18.96
N LEU A 158 -1.34 -2.81 18.09
CA LEU A 158 -2.62 -2.75 17.36
C LEU A 158 -2.67 -3.73 16.17
N PHE A 159 -1.55 -3.91 15.49
CA PHE A 159 -1.37 -4.79 14.33
C PHE A 159 0.11 -5.18 14.21
N ASP A 160 0.37 -6.33 13.58
CA ASP A 160 1.74 -6.79 13.32
C ASP A 160 2.37 -6.01 12.16
N SER A 161 1.54 -5.52 11.23
CA SER A 161 1.97 -4.82 10.03
C SER A 161 0.87 -3.90 9.49
N ALA A 162 1.23 -2.66 9.16
CA ALA A 162 0.40 -1.72 8.40
C ALA A 162 1.29 -0.76 7.62
N ILE A 163 0.74 -0.08 6.61
CA ILE A 163 1.51 0.81 5.75
C ILE A 163 0.93 2.22 5.69
N MET A 164 1.79 3.23 5.69
CA MET A 164 1.38 4.63 5.51
C MET A 164 2.08 5.26 4.30
N LYS A 165 1.31 5.93 3.44
CA LYS A 165 1.85 6.72 2.33
C LYS A 165 2.31 8.09 2.82
N THR A 166 3.61 8.29 2.95
CA THR A 166 4.16 9.56 3.45
C THR A 166 4.15 10.68 2.42
N SER A 167 4.18 10.34 1.13
CA SER A 167 4.19 11.33 0.05
C SER A 167 2.95 12.21 -0.01
N VAL A 168 1.84 11.83 0.65
CA VAL A 168 0.59 12.61 0.69
C VAL A 168 0.33 13.29 2.04
N ILE A 169 1.29 13.25 2.98
CA ILE A 169 1.21 14.05 4.22
C ILE A 169 1.23 15.54 3.83
N SER A 170 0.13 16.25 4.06
CA SER A 170 0.04 17.69 3.79
C SER A 170 0.77 18.48 4.87
N LEU A 171 1.10 19.75 4.58
CA LEU A 171 1.65 20.66 5.59
C LEU A 171 0.68 20.84 6.76
N GLU A 172 -0.63 20.97 6.46
CA GLU A 172 -1.69 21.03 7.48
C GLU A 172 -1.66 19.81 8.41
N PHE A 173 -1.57 18.59 7.86
CA PHE A 173 -1.49 17.37 8.66
C PHE A 173 -0.19 17.31 9.47
N GLN A 174 0.93 17.71 8.87
CA GLN A 174 2.22 17.75 9.54
C GLN A 174 2.22 18.72 10.73
N GLU A 175 1.74 19.95 10.52
CA GLU A 175 1.61 20.97 11.58
C GLU A 175 0.65 20.54 12.68
N ALA A 176 -0.48 19.94 12.32
CA ALA A 176 -1.46 19.49 13.29
C ALA A 176 -0.93 18.33 14.14
N TYR A 177 -0.33 17.29 13.54
CA TYR A 177 -0.11 16.01 14.20
C TYR A 177 1.37 15.60 14.38
N LEU A 178 2.32 16.23 13.70
CA LEU A 178 3.71 15.73 13.62
C LEU A 178 4.78 16.76 14.00
N SER A 179 4.39 17.99 14.34
CA SER A 179 5.31 19.12 14.59
C SER A 179 5.53 19.46 16.08
N ASP A 180 5.09 18.62 17.02
CA ASP A 180 5.42 18.82 18.44
C ASP A 180 6.94 18.71 18.65
N VAL A 181 7.56 19.76 19.17
CA VAL A 181 9.02 19.82 19.38
C VAL A 181 9.47 18.82 20.44
N SER A 182 8.61 18.51 21.41
CA SER A 182 8.89 17.55 22.49
C SER A 182 8.63 16.10 22.09
N ASP A 183 7.82 15.86 21.05
CA ASP A 183 7.46 14.53 20.53
C ASP A 183 7.33 14.54 18.99
N PRO A 184 8.42 14.78 18.25
CA PRO A 184 8.36 15.02 16.81
C PRO A 184 7.95 13.77 16.02
N ASN A 185 7.08 13.97 15.03
CA ASN A 185 6.47 12.91 14.22
C ASN A 185 5.69 11.85 15.01
N ALA A 186 5.15 12.22 16.17
CA ALA A 186 4.29 11.38 16.96
C ALA A 186 3.10 12.17 17.52
N PHE A 187 2.00 11.47 17.76
CA PHE A 187 0.83 12.03 18.41
C PHE A 187 -0.03 10.95 19.05
N GLU A 188 -0.94 11.40 19.91
CA GLU A 188 -1.98 10.57 20.51
C GLU A 188 -3.36 11.13 20.18
N GLY A 189 -4.33 10.25 19.98
CA GLY A 189 -5.70 10.63 19.67
C GLY A 189 -6.71 9.63 20.20
N ARG A 190 -7.91 10.12 20.51
CA ARG A 190 -9.09 9.27 20.78
C ARG A 190 -9.54 8.65 19.47
N VAL A 191 -9.99 7.41 19.49
CA VAL A 191 -10.55 6.75 18.31
C VAL A 191 -12.06 6.84 18.25
N ILE A 192 -12.56 6.89 17.01
CA ILE A 192 -13.93 6.52 16.66
C ILE A 192 -13.85 5.40 15.64
N VAL A 193 -14.53 4.30 15.94
CA VAL A 193 -14.48 3.04 15.23
C VAL A 193 -15.76 2.88 14.40
N PHE A 194 -15.58 2.54 13.13
CA PHE A 194 -16.64 2.23 12.20
C PHE A 194 -16.52 0.79 11.72
N ASP A 195 -17.62 0.05 11.86
CA ASP A 195 -17.76 -1.33 11.37
C ASP A 195 -18.25 -1.32 9.93
N GLY A 196 -17.33 -1.05 9.00
CA GLY A 196 -17.61 -0.95 7.56
C GLY A 196 -18.14 0.40 7.09
N PRO A 197 -18.21 0.62 5.76
CA PRO A 197 -18.63 1.89 5.18
C PRO A 197 -20.09 2.24 5.51
N GLU A 198 -20.95 1.25 5.72
CA GLU A 198 -22.35 1.46 6.06
C GLU A 198 -22.52 2.03 7.48
N ASP A 199 -21.67 1.66 8.43
CA ASP A 199 -21.66 2.25 9.78
C ASP A 199 -21.07 3.67 9.75
N TYR A 200 -19.99 3.84 8.98
CA TYR A 200 -19.38 5.16 8.75
C TYR A 200 -20.39 6.16 8.19
N GLU A 201 -21.10 5.82 7.11
CA GLU A 201 -22.09 6.71 6.50
C GLU A 201 -23.21 7.12 7.48
N LYS A 202 -23.65 6.19 8.33
CA LYS A 202 -24.70 6.46 9.32
C LYS A 202 -24.24 7.36 10.47
N ARG A 203 -22.97 7.25 10.88
CA ARG A 203 -22.49 7.83 12.15
C ARG A 203 -21.60 9.05 11.99
N ILE A 204 -20.92 9.23 10.86
CA ILE A 204 -19.93 10.30 10.68
C ILE A 204 -20.53 11.70 10.86
N GLU A 205 -21.74 11.94 10.34
CA GLU A 205 -22.45 13.23 10.50
C GLU A 205 -23.40 13.27 11.70
N ASN A 206 -23.48 12.20 12.50
CA ASN A 206 -24.32 12.18 13.70
C ASN A 206 -23.63 12.98 14.83
N GLY A 207 -24.32 13.97 15.38
CA GLY A 207 -23.81 14.81 16.49
C GLY A 207 -23.56 14.05 17.81
N GLU A 208 -24.08 12.84 17.97
CA GLU A 208 -23.76 11.95 19.09
C GLU A 208 -22.38 11.28 18.93
N THR A 209 -21.86 11.20 17.70
CA THR A 209 -20.50 10.70 17.43
C THR A 209 -19.50 11.82 17.71
N LEU A 210 -18.88 11.79 18.88
CA LEU A 210 -17.98 12.85 19.35
C LEU A 210 -16.65 12.85 18.58
N ILE A 211 -16.59 13.60 17.48
CA ILE A 211 -15.42 13.78 16.62
C ILE A 211 -14.90 15.22 16.70
N ASP A 212 -13.62 15.35 17.03
CA ASP A 212 -12.85 16.60 17.10
C ASP A 212 -11.58 16.52 16.23
N GLU A 213 -10.83 17.62 16.14
CA GLU A 213 -9.57 17.73 15.38
C GLU A 213 -8.43 16.80 15.85
N ARG A 214 -8.58 16.07 16.96
CA ARG A 214 -7.58 15.12 17.47
C ARG A 214 -8.08 13.68 17.42
N THR A 215 -9.26 13.46 16.83
CA THR A 215 -9.87 12.14 16.70
C THR A 215 -9.22 11.36 15.57
N ILE A 216 -8.91 10.10 15.83
CA ILE A 216 -8.43 9.12 14.85
C ILE A 216 -9.63 8.30 14.38
N LEU A 217 -9.89 8.30 13.08
CA LEU A 217 -10.97 7.51 12.49
C LEU A 217 -10.44 6.10 12.20
N VAL A 218 -11.14 5.07 12.68
CA VAL A 218 -10.77 3.67 12.48
C VAL A 218 -11.85 2.97 11.68
N MET A 219 -11.49 2.40 10.53
CA MET A 219 -12.36 1.59 9.68
C MET A 219 -11.93 0.13 9.77
N ARG A 220 -12.78 -0.76 10.27
CA ARG A 220 -12.45 -2.17 10.46
C ARG A 220 -13.48 -3.11 9.86
N GLY A 221 -13.11 -4.39 9.71
CA GLY A 221 -13.96 -5.37 9.06
C GLY A 221 -14.00 -5.19 7.53
N VAL A 222 -13.02 -4.47 6.99
CA VAL A 222 -12.94 -4.13 5.56
C VAL A 222 -11.72 -4.74 4.89
N GLY A 223 -11.05 -5.69 5.57
CA GLY A 223 -9.92 -6.48 5.08
C GLY A 223 -10.31 -7.66 4.19
N PRO A 224 -9.36 -8.57 3.87
CA PRO A 224 -9.59 -9.73 3.02
C PRO A 224 -10.77 -10.60 3.46
N LEU A 225 -10.85 -10.99 4.73
CA LEU A 225 -11.88 -11.88 5.24
C LEU A 225 -13.15 -11.11 5.64
N GLY A 226 -12.97 -9.93 6.23
CA GLY A 226 -14.05 -9.12 6.77
C GLY A 226 -15.02 -8.64 5.70
N TYR A 227 -14.52 -8.00 4.64
CA TYR A 227 -15.40 -7.31 3.69
C TYR A 227 -16.34 -8.24 2.89
N PRO A 228 -15.87 -9.28 2.17
CA PRO A 228 -14.51 -9.77 1.89
C PRO A 228 -13.86 -9.17 0.63
N GLY A 229 -12.53 -9.33 0.49
CA GLY A 229 -11.75 -8.89 -0.68
C GLY A 229 -10.95 -7.59 -0.50
N ALA A 230 -10.91 -7.06 0.72
CA ALA A 230 -10.23 -5.81 1.09
C ALA A 230 -10.73 -4.57 0.33
N ALA A 231 -11.63 -3.80 0.93
CA ALA A 231 -12.26 -2.64 0.29
C ALA A 231 -11.41 -1.36 0.35
N GLU A 232 -11.60 -0.46 -0.61
CA GLU A 232 -10.94 0.85 -0.66
C GLU A 232 -11.75 1.93 0.07
N VAL A 233 -11.85 1.81 1.40
CA VAL A 233 -12.77 2.61 2.22
C VAL A 233 -12.11 3.26 3.45
N VAL A 234 -10.80 3.10 3.63
CA VAL A 234 -10.09 3.67 4.79
C VAL A 234 -9.85 5.18 4.65
N ASN A 235 -9.93 5.74 3.44
CA ASN A 235 -9.80 7.17 3.15
C ASN A 235 -11.07 7.97 3.56
N MET A 236 -11.43 7.87 4.84
CA MET A 236 -12.54 8.60 5.44
C MET A 236 -12.30 10.10 5.42
N ARG A 237 -13.40 10.87 5.42
CA ARG A 237 -13.37 12.32 5.48
C ARG A 237 -13.71 12.79 6.88
N ALA A 238 -13.20 13.97 7.24
CA ALA A 238 -13.69 14.66 8.43
C ALA A 238 -15.19 14.98 8.28
N PRO A 239 -15.96 14.99 9.37
CA PRO A 239 -17.38 15.36 9.35
C PRO A 239 -17.57 16.82 8.96
N SER A 240 -18.77 17.16 8.47
CA SER A 240 -19.08 18.46 7.88
C SER A 240 -18.81 19.64 8.81
N HIS A 241 -18.96 19.49 10.13
CA HIS A 241 -18.67 20.56 11.09
C HIS A 241 -17.17 20.89 11.18
N LEU A 242 -16.28 19.91 11.02
CA LEU A 242 -14.83 20.13 10.99
C LEU A 242 -14.37 20.67 9.64
N LEU A 243 -14.94 20.19 8.54
CA LEU A 243 -14.65 20.73 7.21
C LEU A 243 -14.99 22.23 7.12
N LYS A 244 -16.12 22.65 7.71
CA LYS A 244 -16.52 24.07 7.81
C LYS A 244 -15.56 24.92 8.66
N ARG A 245 -14.82 24.29 9.59
CA ARG A 245 -13.77 24.93 10.41
C ARG A 245 -12.40 24.96 9.70
N GLY A 246 -12.30 24.42 8.48
CA GLY A 246 -11.04 24.35 7.73
C GLY A 246 -10.14 23.19 8.13
N ILE A 247 -10.67 22.18 8.83
CA ILE A 247 -9.94 20.94 9.14
C ILE A 247 -10.28 19.93 8.04
N HIS A 248 -9.36 19.74 7.10
CA HIS A 248 -9.63 18.96 5.90
C HIS A 248 -9.28 17.48 6.04
N SER A 249 -8.45 17.13 7.02
CA SER A 249 -7.99 15.76 7.23
C SER A 249 -7.93 15.38 8.71
N LEU A 250 -8.41 14.17 8.99
CA LEU A 250 -8.20 13.48 10.26
C LEU A 250 -7.33 12.24 10.01
N PRO A 251 -6.54 11.78 11.00
CA PRO A 251 -5.81 10.53 10.90
C PRO A 251 -6.79 9.37 10.70
N CYS A 252 -6.52 8.53 9.72
CA CYS A 252 -7.35 7.37 9.39
C CYS A 252 -6.52 6.09 9.51
N ILE A 253 -7.09 5.04 10.11
CA ILE A 253 -6.48 3.71 10.23
C ILE A 253 -7.50 2.66 9.78
N GLY A 254 -7.06 1.60 9.10
CA GLY A 254 -7.95 0.47 8.86
C GLY A 254 -7.27 -0.80 8.34
N ASP A 255 -8.00 -1.90 8.45
CA ASP A 255 -7.61 -3.22 7.94
C ASP A 255 -7.91 -3.41 6.44
N GLY A 256 -8.48 -2.40 5.81
CA GLY A 256 -8.73 -2.32 4.37
C GLY A 256 -7.67 -1.52 3.62
N ARG A 257 -8.06 -1.08 2.42
CA ARG A 257 -7.24 -0.35 1.45
C ARG A 257 -7.79 1.05 1.23
N GLN A 258 -7.16 1.79 0.33
CA GLN A 258 -7.71 3.00 -0.26
C GLN A 258 -7.28 3.09 -1.73
N SER A 259 -8.00 3.89 -2.51
CA SER A 259 -7.61 4.17 -3.90
C SER A 259 -6.21 4.77 -3.97
N GLY A 260 -5.44 4.37 -4.98
CA GLY A 260 -4.14 4.98 -5.28
C GLY A 260 -4.22 6.48 -5.61
N THR A 261 -5.41 6.96 -5.97
CA THR A 261 -5.71 8.38 -6.22
C THR A 261 -6.09 9.15 -4.94
N SER A 262 -6.04 8.50 -3.77
CA SER A 262 -6.30 9.17 -2.49
C SER A 262 -5.13 10.06 -2.07
N GLY A 263 -5.43 11.31 -1.71
CA GLY A 263 -4.51 12.23 -1.04
C GLY A 263 -4.51 12.11 0.49
N SER A 264 -5.24 11.15 1.07
CA SER A 264 -5.29 10.96 2.52
C SER A 264 -4.07 10.19 3.03
N PRO A 265 -3.32 10.71 4.04
CA PRO A 265 -2.20 10.01 4.68
C PRO A 265 -2.67 8.96 5.68
N SER A 266 -3.52 8.02 5.23
CA SER A 266 -4.06 6.94 6.06
C SER A 266 -3.02 5.85 6.36
N ILE A 267 -3.21 5.15 7.48
CA ILE A 267 -2.53 3.89 7.81
C ILE A 267 -3.44 2.74 7.36
N LEU A 268 -2.95 1.93 6.44
CA LEU A 268 -3.72 0.97 5.66
C LEU A 268 -3.18 -0.44 5.85
N ASN A 269 -3.92 -1.41 5.31
CA ASN A 269 -3.49 -2.80 5.21
C ASN A 269 -3.18 -3.43 6.58
N ALA A 270 -3.79 -2.91 7.64
CA ALA A 270 -3.51 -3.37 9.00
C ALA A 270 -3.80 -4.86 9.11
N SER A 271 -2.75 -5.61 9.43
CA SER A 271 -2.73 -7.08 9.44
C SER A 271 -2.14 -7.55 10.78
N PRO A 272 -2.76 -8.52 11.47
CA PRO A 272 -4.00 -9.21 11.12
C PRO A 272 -5.21 -8.26 11.13
N GLU A 273 -6.14 -8.46 10.19
CA GLU A 273 -7.40 -7.72 10.14
C GLU A 273 -8.31 -8.06 11.33
N ALA A 274 -9.36 -7.27 11.56
CA ALA A 274 -10.30 -7.53 12.66
C ALA A 274 -10.97 -8.91 12.54
N ALA A 275 -11.40 -9.30 11.34
CA ALA A 275 -12.02 -10.60 11.07
C ALA A 275 -11.06 -11.80 11.24
N ALA A 276 -9.74 -11.56 11.24
CA ALA A 276 -8.72 -12.57 11.52
C ALA A 276 -8.27 -12.59 13.00
N GLY A 277 -8.94 -11.81 13.87
CA GLY A 277 -8.63 -11.74 15.31
C GLY A 277 -7.55 -10.72 15.67
N GLY A 278 -7.21 -9.81 14.76
CA GLY A 278 -6.31 -8.68 15.05
C GLY A 278 -6.90 -7.71 16.09
N ASN A 279 -6.06 -6.86 16.68
CA ASN A 279 -6.51 -5.98 17.76
C ASN A 279 -7.46 -4.85 17.31
N LEU A 280 -7.60 -4.61 16.00
CA LEU A 280 -8.70 -3.83 15.47
C LEU A 280 -10.08 -4.40 15.85
N ALA A 281 -10.21 -5.70 16.10
CA ALA A 281 -11.48 -6.31 16.50
C ALA A 281 -11.95 -5.91 17.92
N VAL A 282 -11.04 -5.43 18.78
CA VAL A 282 -11.32 -5.15 20.19
C VAL A 282 -11.23 -3.67 20.58
N ILE A 283 -10.84 -2.83 19.62
CA ILE A 283 -10.86 -1.38 19.81
C ILE A 283 -12.30 -0.88 19.93
N ARG A 284 -12.51 0.16 20.74
CA ARG A 284 -13.80 0.79 21.00
C ARG A 284 -13.66 2.30 20.92
N ASP A 285 -14.76 2.98 20.60
CA ASP A 285 -14.83 4.44 20.70
C ASP A 285 -14.35 4.92 22.07
N GLY A 286 -13.55 5.98 22.09
CA GLY A 286 -12.99 6.48 23.34
C GLY A 286 -11.60 5.96 23.68
N ASP A 287 -11.20 4.80 23.16
CA ASP A 287 -9.83 4.30 23.34
C ASP A 287 -8.83 5.30 22.73
N ARG A 288 -7.58 5.26 23.21
CA ARG A 288 -6.51 6.12 22.71
C ARG A 288 -5.47 5.31 21.97
N LEU A 289 -5.03 5.83 20.83
CA LEU A 289 -3.88 5.31 20.10
C LEU A 289 -2.73 6.30 20.19
N ARG A 290 -1.50 5.79 20.27
CA ARG A 290 -0.27 6.52 19.99
C ARG A 290 0.27 6.09 18.64
N ILE A 291 0.57 7.06 17.78
CA ILE A 291 1.22 6.86 16.49
C ILE A 291 2.58 7.54 16.55
N ASP A 292 3.64 6.81 16.27
CA ASP A 292 5.03 7.28 16.33
C ASP A 292 5.76 6.86 15.04
N LEU A 293 5.90 7.80 14.10
CA LEU A 293 6.48 7.51 12.78
C LEU A 293 8.00 7.34 12.84
N MET A 294 8.66 7.88 13.86
CA MET A 294 10.10 7.69 14.09
C MET A 294 10.41 6.28 14.57
N LYS A 295 9.58 5.76 15.48
CA LYS A 295 9.71 4.39 16.00
C LYS A 295 9.04 3.34 15.13
N ARG A 296 8.31 3.77 14.09
CA ARG A 296 7.48 2.89 13.24
C ARG A 296 6.44 2.12 14.04
N ARG A 297 5.78 2.81 14.99
CA ARG A 297 4.87 2.18 15.94
C ARG A 297 3.47 2.78 15.98
N VAL A 298 2.47 1.91 16.12
CA VAL A 298 1.09 2.27 16.48
C VAL A 298 0.63 1.39 17.62
N ASP A 299 0.41 2.03 18.78
CA ASP A 299 0.09 1.33 20.01
C ASP A 299 -1.27 1.78 20.56
N LEU A 300 -2.14 0.81 20.82
CA LEU A 300 -3.35 0.94 21.62
C LEU A 300 -2.96 1.12 23.08
N LEU A 301 -3.33 2.28 23.65
CA LEU A 301 -2.99 2.70 25.00
C LEU A 301 -3.91 2.04 26.04
N LEU A 302 -3.98 0.71 25.99
CA LEU A 302 -4.63 -0.15 26.96
C LEU A 302 -3.59 -1.12 27.54
N SER A 303 -3.84 -1.59 28.75
CA SER A 303 -3.03 -2.67 29.32
C SER A 303 -3.25 -3.97 28.54
N GLU A 304 -2.22 -4.82 28.49
CA GLU A 304 -2.34 -6.18 27.91
C GLU A 304 -3.45 -7.01 28.56
N GLY A 305 -3.71 -6.78 29.87
CA GLY A 305 -4.81 -7.41 30.59
C GLY A 305 -6.18 -7.02 30.03
N GLU A 306 -6.41 -5.73 29.80
CA GLU A 306 -7.65 -5.22 29.21
C GLU A 306 -7.84 -5.74 27.78
N ILE A 307 -6.80 -5.71 26.94
CA ILE A 307 -6.85 -6.26 25.57
C ILE A 307 -7.22 -7.74 25.60
N THR A 308 -6.59 -8.51 26.49
CA THR A 308 -6.88 -9.95 26.67
C THR A 308 -8.32 -10.18 27.11
N THR A 309 -8.81 -9.41 28.08
CA THR A 309 -10.22 -9.49 28.54
C THR A 309 -11.18 -9.19 27.40
N ARG A 310 -10.92 -8.17 26.58
CA ARG A 310 -11.78 -7.84 25.43
C ARG A 310 -11.75 -8.93 24.37
N ARG A 311 -10.60 -9.54 24.09
CA ARG A 311 -10.50 -10.70 23.17
C ARG A 311 -11.31 -11.90 23.67
N GLN A 312 -11.26 -12.18 24.97
CA GLN A 312 -12.06 -13.25 25.58
C GLN A 312 -13.55 -12.96 25.49
N GLN A 313 -13.98 -11.74 25.82
CA GLN A 313 -15.37 -11.30 25.68
C GLN A 313 -15.86 -11.44 24.23
N LEU A 314 -15.06 -10.99 23.27
CA LEU A 314 -15.39 -11.10 21.84
C LEU A 314 -15.54 -12.57 21.41
N THR A 315 -14.65 -13.44 21.88
CA THR A 315 -14.72 -14.89 21.60
C THR A 315 -15.99 -15.50 22.19
N LEU A 316 -16.35 -15.14 23.42
CA LEU A 316 -17.57 -15.61 24.09
C LEU A 316 -18.84 -15.10 23.41
N SER A 317 -18.81 -13.94 22.76
CA SER A 317 -19.94 -13.39 21.99
C SER A 317 -20.03 -13.89 20.54
N GLY A 318 -19.24 -14.90 20.16
CA GLY A 318 -19.27 -15.49 18.82
C GLY A 318 -18.22 -14.96 17.83
N GLY A 319 -17.26 -14.17 18.29
CA GLY A 319 -16.17 -13.61 17.49
C GLY A 319 -16.50 -12.25 16.86
N PHE A 320 -15.58 -11.76 16.01
CA PHE A 320 -15.81 -10.54 15.23
C PHE A 320 -16.89 -10.80 14.17
N TYR A 321 -17.89 -9.91 14.10
CA TYR A 321 -18.94 -10.04 13.10
C TYR A 321 -18.36 -9.93 11.68
N SER A 322 -18.66 -10.91 10.84
CA SER A 322 -18.34 -10.88 9.40
C SER A 322 -19.61 -11.20 8.62
N PRO A 323 -19.94 -10.45 7.56
CA PRO A 323 -21.10 -10.76 6.71
C PRO A 323 -21.03 -12.18 6.16
N GLU A 324 -22.17 -12.85 5.98
CA GLU A 324 -22.21 -14.17 5.35
C GLU A 324 -21.62 -14.14 3.92
N SER A 325 -21.08 -15.28 3.47
CA SER A 325 -20.64 -15.40 2.08
C SER A 325 -21.85 -15.46 1.16
N GLN A 326 -21.98 -14.49 0.26
CA GLN A 326 -23.10 -14.35 -0.67
C GLN A 326 -22.89 -15.14 -1.97
N THR A 327 -21.66 -15.62 -2.23
CA THR A 327 -21.33 -16.42 -3.42
C THR A 327 -20.38 -17.56 -3.09
N PRO A 328 -20.35 -18.64 -3.88
CA PRO A 328 -19.37 -19.71 -3.71
C PRO A 328 -17.92 -19.21 -3.79
N TRP A 329 -17.66 -18.18 -4.60
CA TRP A 329 -16.33 -17.58 -4.69
C TRP A 329 -15.92 -16.88 -3.39
N GLN A 330 -16.83 -16.11 -2.76
CA GLN A 330 -16.54 -15.48 -1.48
C GLN A 330 -16.21 -16.51 -0.39
N GLU A 331 -16.90 -17.66 -0.38
CA GLU A 331 -16.61 -18.75 0.54
C GLU A 331 -15.22 -19.37 0.28
N ILE A 332 -14.89 -19.66 -0.97
CA ILE A 332 -13.55 -20.16 -1.35
C ILE A 332 -12.47 -19.14 -0.99
N PHE A 333 -12.71 -17.86 -1.29
CA PHE A 333 -11.79 -16.77 -1.01
C PHE A 333 -11.49 -16.67 0.48
N ARG A 334 -12.51 -16.61 1.34
CA ARG A 334 -12.32 -16.53 2.80
C ARG A 334 -11.54 -17.71 3.38
N ARG A 335 -11.71 -18.90 2.81
CA ARG A 335 -10.94 -20.09 3.26
C ARG A 335 -9.46 -20.00 2.88
N GLU A 336 -9.14 -19.42 1.74
CA GLU A 336 -7.82 -19.58 1.12
C GLU A 336 -6.99 -18.28 1.12
N ALA A 337 -7.58 -17.09 1.21
CA ALA A 337 -6.88 -15.82 1.10
C ALA A 337 -5.98 -15.53 2.32
N GLY A 338 -4.73 -15.16 2.05
CA GLY A 338 -3.80 -14.58 3.02
C GLY A 338 -4.15 -13.15 3.40
N GLN A 339 -3.38 -12.57 4.31
CA GLN A 339 -3.55 -11.18 4.76
C GLN A 339 -2.90 -10.19 3.78
N LEU A 340 -3.15 -8.88 3.94
CA LEU A 340 -2.64 -7.86 3.01
C LEU A 340 -1.12 -7.70 3.06
N ASN A 341 -0.51 -7.87 4.24
CA ASN A 341 0.95 -7.92 4.40
C ASN A 341 1.60 -9.13 3.70
N GLU A 342 0.81 -10.16 3.39
CA GLU A 342 1.21 -11.36 2.65
C GLU A 342 0.76 -11.31 1.17
N GLY A 343 0.37 -10.14 0.66
CA GLY A 343 -0.08 -9.97 -0.73
C GLY A 343 -1.46 -10.52 -1.05
N MET A 344 -2.24 -10.95 -0.05
CA MET A 344 -3.62 -11.46 -0.21
C MET A 344 -3.73 -12.61 -1.23
N VAL A 345 -2.69 -13.41 -1.37
CA VAL A 345 -2.66 -14.57 -2.26
C VAL A 345 -3.58 -15.68 -1.74
N LEU A 346 -3.97 -16.61 -2.61
CA LEU A 346 -4.52 -17.89 -2.14
C LEU A 346 -3.35 -18.70 -1.57
N ARG A 347 -3.33 -18.93 -0.25
CA ARG A 347 -2.19 -19.53 0.48
C ARG A 347 -1.67 -20.81 -0.15
N ARG A 348 -2.56 -21.66 -0.68
CA ARG A 348 -2.17 -22.93 -1.31
C ARG A 348 -1.67 -22.79 -2.75
N ALA A 349 -1.88 -21.64 -3.39
CA ALA A 349 -1.51 -21.42 -4.79
C ALA A 349 -0.01 -21.15 -4.96
N VAL A 350 0.64 -20.50 -3.98
CA VAL A 350 2.05 -20.09 -4.08
C VAL A 350 3.04 -21.26 -4.17
N LYS A 351 2.63 -22.48 -3.78
CA LYS A 351 3.44 -23.70 -3.93
C LYS A 351 3.61 -24.13 -5.40
N TYR A 352 2.73 -23.69 -6.29
CA TYR A 352 2.75 -24.06 -7.70
C TYR A 352 3.59 -23.05 -8.50
N GLN A 353 4.88 -23.34 -8.58
CA GLN A 353 5.84 -22.52 -9.33
C GLN A 353 6.47 -23.32 -10.45
N ARG A 354 6.81 -22.62 -11.54
CA ARG A 354 7.51 -23.20 -12.69
C ARG A 354 6.83 -24.46 -13.23
N VAL A 355 5.50 -24.42 -13.34
CA VAL A 355 4.67 -25.58 -13.68
C VAL A 355 5.07 -26.17 -15.03
N ALA A 356 5.29 -25.34 -16.05
CA ALA A 356 5.71 -25.79 -17.38
C ALA A 356 7.11 -26.40 -17.38
N GLN A 357 8.01 -25.96 -16.49
CA GLN A 357 9.36 -26.52 -16.36
C GLN A 357 9.38 -27.82 -15.56
N ARG A 358 8.46 -27.98 -14.59
CA ARG A 358 8.32 -29.21 -13.79
C ARG A 358 7.52 -30.28 -14.53
N TRP A 359 6.51 -29.87 -15.28
CA TRP A 359 5.55 -30.71 -15.98
C TRP A 359 5.43 -30.21 -17.42
N ALA A 360 6.30 -30.69 -18.31
CA ALA A 360 6.42 -30.20 -19.69
C ALA A 360 5.09 -30.25 -20.46
N VAL A 361 4.29 -31.29 -20.23
CA VAL A 361 2.94 -31.43 -20.79
C VAL A 361 1.99 -32.05 -19.75
N PRO A 362 0.70 -31.66 -19.74
CA PRO A 362 -0.31 -32.37 -18.96
C PRO A 362 -0.48 -33.80 -19.50
N ARG A 363 -1.15 -34.65 -18.72
CA ARG A 363 -1.54 -35.99 -19.19
C ARG A 363 -2.31 -35.89 -20.49
N HIS A 364 -2.02 -36.81 -21.42
CA HIS A 364 -2.84 -36.98 -22.62
C HIS A 364 -4.31 -37.18 -22.22
N ASN A 365 -5.19 -36.50 -22.94
CA ASN A 365 -6.64 -36.57 -22.74
C ASN A 365 -7.30 -37.67 -23.60
N HIS A 366 -6.52 -38.42 -24.38
CA HIS A 366 -6.88 -39.64 -25.11
C HIS A 366 -5.62 -40.47 -25.39
#